data_AF-A0A7G2EIM1-F1
#
_entry.id   AF-A0A7G2EIM1-F1
#
_cell.length_a   1.000
_cell.length_b   1.000
_cell.length_c   1.000
_cell.angle_alpha   90.00
_cell.angle_beta   90.00
_cell.angle_gamma   90.00
#
_symmetry.space_group_name_H-M   'P 1'
#
loop_
_entity.id
_entity.type
_entity.pdbx_description
1 polymer ?
#
loop_
_entity_poly.entity_id
_entity_poly.type
_entity_poly.pdbx_seq_one_letter_code
_entity_poly.pdbx_strand_id
1 'polypeptide(L)'
;MASVYSTLTYWLVHHPYIANFTWTEGETLGSTVFFVFVVVSLYLSATFLLRYTVDSLPTLGPRILKPITAVHSLILFLLSLTMAVGCTLSLISSSDPKARLFDAVCFPLDVKPKGPLFFWAQVFYLSKILEFVDTLLIILNKSIQRLSFLHVYHHATVVILCYLWLRTRQSMFPVGLVLNSTVHVIMYGYYFLCAIGSRPKWKKLVTNFQMVQFAFGMGLGAAWMLPEHYFGSGCAGIWTVYFNGVFTASLLALFYNFHSKNYEKTTTSPLYKIESFIFIHGESVGSSTTGRTKPSLYDNGGESDHGETLGSTVFFVSVVVSVYLSATFLLRSAIDSLPSLSPRILKPITAVHSLILCLLSLVMAVGCTLSITSSHASSDPMARFLHAICFPVDVKPNGPLFFWAQVFYLSKILEFGDTILIILGKSIQRLSFLHVYHHATVVVMCYLWLRTRQSMFPIALVTNSTVHVIMYGYYFLCAVGSRPKWKRLVTDCQIVQFVFSFGLSGWMLREHLFGSGCTGIWGWCFNAAFNASLLALFSNFHSKNYVKKPTREDGKKSD
;
A
#
# COMPACT_ATOMS: atom_id res chain seq x y z
N MET A 1 -30.31 -23.90 -26.77
CA MET A 1 -29.87 -23.25 -25.52
C MET A 1 -29.71 -24.22 -24.34
N ALA A 2 -30.65 -25.16 -24.11
CA ALA A 2 -30.57 -26.13 -23.00
C ALA A 2 -29.29 -27.01 -23.02
N SER A 3 -28.87 -27.51 -24.20
CA SER A 3 -27.64 -28.31 -24.35
C SER A 3 -26.36 -27.53 -24.02
N VAL A 4 -26.27 -26.26 -24.44
CA VAL A 4 -25.12 -25.38 -24.15
C VAL A 4 -25.06 -25.03 -22.66
N TYR A 5 -26.20 -24.70 -22.06
CA TYR A 5 -26.30 -24.43 -20.61
C TYR A 5 -25.86 -25.63 -19.77
N SER A 6 -26.36 -26.83 -20.09
CA SER A 6 -26.00 -28.07 -19.39
C SER A 6 -24.50 -28.38 -19.51
N THR A 7 -23.94 -28.23 -20.72
CA THR A 7 -22.51 -28.44 -20.97
C THR A 7 -21.64 -27.45 -20.19
N LEU A 8 -21.96 -26.15 -20.24
CA LEU A 8 -21.23 -25.12 -19.51
C LEU A 8 -21.32 -25.32 -17.99
N THR A 9 -22.51 -25.65 -17.48
CA THR A 9 -22.72 -25.90 -16.04
C THR A 9 -21.93 -27.12 -15.58
N TYR A 10 -21.85 -28.17 -16.39
CA TYR A 10 -20.99 -29.31 -16.08
C TYR A 10 -19.52 -28.89 -15.96
N TRP A 11 -18.96 -28.26 -16.98
CA TRP A 11 -17.53 -27.93 -17.01
C TRP A 11 -17.12 -26.83 -16.02
N LEU A 12 -18.01 -25.89 -15.70
CA LEU A 12 -17.68 -24.72 -14.87
C LEU A 12 -18.16 -24.82 -13.42
N VAL A 13 -19.03 -25.79 -13.10
CA VAL A 13 -19.59 -25.94 -11.74
C VAL A 13 -19.46 -27.38 -11.24
N HIS A 14 -19.96 -28.37 -11.99
CA HIS A 14 -20.05 -29.75 -11.52
C HIS A 14 -18.82 -30.62 -11.80
N HIS A 15 -17.84 -30.10 -12.56
CA HIS A 15 -16.61 -30.82 -12.83
C HIS A 15 -15.92 -31.18 -11.49
N PRO A 16 -15.46 -32.42 -11.29
CA PRO A 16 -15.01 -32.91 -9.98
C PRO A 16 -13.93 -32.04 -9.33
N TYR A 17 -12.99 -31.48 -10.10
CA TYR A 17 -11.98 -30.55 -9.59
C TYR A 17 -12.54 -29.22 -9.06
N ILE A 18 -13.68 -28.78 -9.59
CA ILE A 18 -14.35 -27.52 -9.20
C ILE A 18 -15.33 -27.80 -8.05
N ALA A 19 -16.16 -28.83 -8.20
CA ALA A 19 -17.18 -29.18 -7.22
C ALA A 19 -16.58 -29.58 -5.87
N ASN A 20 -15.46 -30.33 -5.89
CA ASN A 20 -14.78 -30.79 -4.66
C ASN A 20 -13.63 -29.87 -4.22
N PHE A 21 -13.50 -28.69 -4.82
CA PHE A 21 -12.45 -27.75 -4.45
C PHE A 21 -12.57 -27.36 -2.97
N THR A 22 -11.44 -27.31 -2.28
CA THR A 22 -11.35 -26.81 -0.90
C THR A 22 -10.15 -25.87 -0.84
N TRP A 23 -10.37 -24.66 -0.33
CA TRP A 23 -9.28 -23.74 -0.07
C TRP A 23 -8.74 -23.96 1.35
N THR A 24 -7.45 -24.24 1.44
CA THR A 24 -6.72 -24.47 2.69
C THR A 24 -5.46 -23.60 2.73
N GLU A 25 -5.31 -22.83 3.81
CA GLU A 25 -4.11 -22.02 4.06
C GLU A 25 -2.90 -22.95 4.23
N GLY A 26 -1.83 -22.71 3.48
CA GLY A 26 -0.60 -23.53 3.51
C GLY A 26 -0.51 -24.60 2.41
N GLU A 27 -1.65 -25.16 1.96
CA GLU A 27 -1.65 -26.25 0.96
C GLU A 27 -2.10 -25.77 -0.42
N THR A 28 -3.13 -24.92 -0.48
CA THR A 28 -3.62 -24.37 -1.74
C THR A 28 -2.59 -23.42 -2.35
N LEU A 29 -2.44 -23.43 -3.68
CA LEU A 29 -1.43 -22.62 -4.37
C LEU A 29 -1.55 -21.13 -3.99
N GLY A 30 -0.48 -20.59 -3.42
CA GLY A 30 -0.41 -19.18 -3.04
C GLY A 30 -1.28 -18.78 -1.82
N SER A 31 -1.74 -19.74 -1.01
CA SER A 31 -2.61 -19.47 0.13
C SER A 31 -1.88 -19.05 1.41
N THR A 32 -0.55 -18.87 1.37
CA THR A 32 0.21 -18.39 2.54
C THR A 32 0.37 -16.87 2.53
N VAL A 33 0.33 -16.25 3.72
CA VAL A 33 0.64 -14.83 3.89
C VAL A 33 2.03 -14.50 3.31
N PHE A 34 2.99 -15.40 3.52
CA PHE A 34 4.36 -15.26 3.01
C PHE A 34 4.39 -15.17 1.48
N PHE A 35 3.65 -16.03 0.78
CA PHE A 35 3.58 -15.99 -0.68
C PHE A 35 3.04 -14.64 -1.18
N VAL A 36 1.93 -14.16 -0.61
CA VAL A 36 1.34 -12.86 -0.99
C VAL A 36 2.32 -11.73 -0.75
N PHE A 37 2.98 -11.73 0.41
CA PHE A 37 3.98 -10.72 0.76
C PHE A 37 5.14 -10.70 -0.23
N VAL A 38 5.70 -11.87 -0.58
CA VAL A 38 6.79 -12.00 -1.54
C VAL A 38 6.36 -11.53 -2.92
N VAL A 39 5.18 -11.95 -3.40
CA VAL A 39 4.67 -11.57 -4.72
C VAL A 39 4.46 -10.05 -4.83
N VAL A 40 3.84 -9.42 -3.84
CA VAL A 40 3.62 -7.96 -3.84
C VAL A 40 4.94 -7.21 -3.70
N SER A 41 5.86 -7.66 -2.83
CA SER A 41 7.17 -7.03 -2.65
C SER A 41 8.03 -7.14 -3.90
N LEU A 42 8.03 -8.30 -4.57
CA LEU A 42 8.70 -8.51 -5.86
C LEU A 42 8.08 -7.62 -6.95
N TYR A 43 6.75 -7.53 -7.01
CA TYR A 43 6.07 -6.66 -7.96
C TYR A 43 6.46 -5.19 -7.76
N LEU A 44 6.42 -4.67 -6.53
CA LEU A 44 6.74 -3.28 -6.23
C LEU A 44 8.23 -2.98 -6.48
N SER A 45 9.12 -3.85 -6.03
CA SER A 45 10.57 -3.69 -6.23
C SER A 45 10.93 -3.77 -7.72
N ALA A 46 10.39 -4.75 -8.46
CA ALA A 46 10.59 -4.86 -9.90
C ALA A 46 10.02 -3.65 -10.64
N THR A 47 8.82 -3.18 -10.29
CA THR A 47 8.22 -1.99 -10.90
C THR A 47 9.07 -0.75 -10.67
N PHE A 48 9.62 -0.57 -9.46
CA PHE A 48 10.49 0.56 -9.14
C PHE A 48 11.85 0.48 -9.84
N LEU A 49 12.48 -0.70 -9.81
CA LEU A 49 13.78 -0.95 -10.43
C LEU A 49 13.72 -0.82 -11.96
N LEU A 50 12.72 -1.46 -12.59
CA LEU A 50 12.51 -1.39 -14.03
C LEU A 50 12.12 0.03 -14.48
N ARG A 51 11.42 0.78 -13.64
CA ARG A 51 11.15 2.20 -13.89
C ARG A 51 12.42 3.05 -13.85
N TYR A 52 13.34 2.78 -12.91
CA TYR A 52 14.61 3.50 -12.81
C TYR A 52 15.56 3.16 -13.97
N THR A 53 15.58 1.89 -14.39
CA THR A 53 16.46 1.37 -15.45
C THR A 53 15.85 1.43 -16.85
N VAL A 54 14.65 2.01 -17.00
CA VAL A 54 13.87 2.04 -18.26
C VAL A 54 14.63 2.67 -19.43
N ASP A 55 15.51 3.64 -19.15
CA ASP A 55 16.34 4.29 -20.17
C ASP A 55 17.43 3.34 -20.69
N SER A 56 17.95 2.47 -19.83
CA SER A 56 18.96 1.46 -20.15
C SER A 56 18.39 0.16 -20.75
N LEU A 57 17.08 -0.07 -20.66
CA LEU A 57 16.43 -1.25 -21.24
C LEU A 57 16.38 -1.16 -22.79
N PRO A 58 16.66 -2.27 -23.51
CA PRO A 58 16.57 -2.31 -24.95
C PRO A 58 15.16 -1.99 -25.41
N THR A 59 15.04 -1.11 -26.40
CA THR A 59 13.74 -0.71 -26.97
C THR A 59 13.15 -1.88 -27.75
N LEU A 60 12.16 -2.57 -27.17
CA LEU A 60 11.35 -3.54 -27.91
C LEU A 60 10.51 -2.78 -28.94
N GLY A 61 10.78 -3.02 -30.22
CA GLY A 61 10.06 -2.36 -31.30
C GLY A 61 8.55 -2.68 -31.28
N PRO A 62 7.69 -1.79 -31.79
CA PRO A 62 6.24 -2.02 -31.84
C PRO A 62 5.81 -3.31 -32.55
N ARG A 63 6.66 -3.84 -33.44
CA ARG A 63 6.44 -5.09 -34.17
C ARG A 63 6.44 -6.34 -33.26
N ILE A 64 7.20 -6.31 -32.17
CA ILE A 64 7.29 -7.43 -31.21
C ILE A 64 6.30 -7.21 -30.07
N LEU A 65 6.19 -5.98 -29.58
CA LEU A 65 5.39 -5.69 -28.39
C LEU A 65 3.88 -5.78 -28.65
N LYS A 66 3.40 -5.35 -29.83
CA LYS A 66 1.97 -5.39 -30.15
C LYS A 66 1.39 -6.82 -30.16
N PRO A 67 2.02 -7.82 -30.82
CA PRO A 67 1.58 -9.21 -30.71
C PRO A 67 1.54 -9.73 -29.27
N ILE A 68 2.57 -9.44 -28.47
CA ILE A 68 2.63 -9.87 -27.06
C ILE A 68 1.47 -9.24 -26.26
N THR A 69 1.25 -7.93 -26.41
CA THR A 69 0.14 -7.24 -25.74
C THR A 69 -1.22 -7.77 -26.23
N ALA A 70 -1.37 -8.08 -27.51
CA ALA A 70 -2.59 -8.66 -28.06
C ALA A 70 -2.88 -10.05 -27.46
N VAL A 71 -1.89 -10.94 -27.47
CA VAL A 71 -2.01 -12.29 -26.90
C VAL A 71 -2.32 -12.23 -25.40
N HIS A 72 -1.59 -11.39 -24.66
CA HIS A 72 -1.83 -11.20 -23.23
C HIS A 72 -3.24 -10.68 -22.94
N SER A 73 -3.68 -9.65 -23.67
CA SER A 73 -5.03 -9.08 -23.53
C SER A 73 -6.11 -10.10 -23.91
N LEU A 74 -5.88 -10.96 -24.90
CA LEU A 74 -6.80 -12.03 -25.28
C LEU A 74 -6.91 -13.10 -24.19
N ILE A 75 -5.78 -13.50 -23.59
CA ILE A 75 -5.77 -14.44 -22.46
C ILE A 75 -6.57 -13.89 -21.29
N LEU A 76 -6.33 -12.63 -20.90
CA LEU A 76 -7.05 -12.00 -19.79
C LEU A 76 -8.53 -11.76 -20.11
N PHE A 77 -8.87 -11.47 -21.36
CA PHE A 77 -10.25 -11.41 -21.84
C PHE A 77 -10.98 -12.74 -21.67
N LEU A 78 -10.40 -13.83 -22.18
CA LEU A 78 -10.99 -15.17 -22.09
C LEU A 78 -11.09 -15.65 -20.64
N LEU A 79 -10.03 -15.45 -19.85
CA LEU A 79 -10.01 -15.81 -18.44
C LEU A 79 -11.09 -15.06 -17.66
N SER A 80 -11.24 -13.74 -17.89
CA SER A 80 -12.27 -12.93 -17.25
C SER A 80 -13.68 -13.38 -17.65
N LEU A 81 -13.89 -13.76 -18.92
CA LEU A 81 -15.16 -14.30 -19.39
C LEU A 81 -15.48 -15.62 -18.71
N THR A 82 -14.52 -16.54 -18.63
CA THR A 82 -14.69 -17.84 -17.97
C THR A 82 -14.99 -17.67 -16.47
N MET A 83 -14.29 -16.77 -15.78
CA MET A 83 -14.55 -16.49 -14.35
C MET A 83 -15.94 -15.86 -14.13
N ALA A 84 -16.35 -14.91 -14.97
CA ALA A 84 -17.66 -14.28 -14.88
C ALA A 84 -18.79 -15.30 -15.10
N VAL A 85 -18.70 -16.13 -16.15
CA VAL A 85 -19.68 -17.17 -16.44
C VAL A 85 -19.67 -18.26 -15.38
N GLY A 86 -18.49 -18.75 -14.97
CA GLY A 86 -18.34 -19.81 -14.00
C GLY A 86 -18.88 -19.44 -12.62
N CYS A 87 -18.55 -18.24 -12.12
CA CYS A 87 -19.07 -17.76 -10.84
C CYS A 87 -20.59 -17.50 -10.91
N THR A 88 -21.10 -16.93 -12.01
CA THR A 88 -22.55 -16.72 -12.20
C THR A 88 -23.31 -18.04 -12.23
N LEU A 89 -22.83 -19.05 -12.96
CA LEU A 89 -23.44 -20.38 -12.99
C LEU A 89 -23.36 -21.06 -11.62
N SER A 90 -22.26 -20.87 -10.88
CA SER A 90 -22.11 -21.39 -9.52
C SER A 90 -23.14 -20.81 -8.55
N LEU A 91 -23.46 -19.52 -8.68
CA LEU A 91 -24.51 -18.86 -7.90
C LEU A 91 -25.92 -19.36 -8.27
N ILE A 92 -26.18 -19.59 -9.56
CA ILE A 92 -27.51 -20.02 -10.04
C ILE A 92 -27.74 -21.52 -9.81
N SER A 93 -26.68 -22.32 -9.79
CA SER A 93 -26.74 -23.77 -9.63
C SER A 93 -27.00 -24.22 -8.17
N SER A 94 -26.92 -23.33 -7.19
CA SER A 94 -27.29 -23.64 -5.81
C SER A 94 -28.76 -24.06 -5.73
N SER A 95 -29.06 -25.13 -5.00
CA SER A 95 -30.35 -25.83 -5.05
C SER A 95 -31.53 -25.07 -4.43
N ASP A 96 -31.29 -24.10 -3.54
CA ASP A 96 -32.34 -23.29 -2.90
C ASP A 96 -32.39 -21.86 -3.47
N PRO A 97 -33.48 -21.44 -4.15
CA PRO A 97 -33.65 -20.10 -4.69
C PRO A 97 -33.53 -18.96 -3.68
N LYS A 98 -33.90 -19.17 -2.41
CA LYS A 98 -33.75 -18.15 -1.35
C LYS A 98 -32.30 -18.06 -0.87
N ALA A 99 -31.59 -19.19 -0.85
CA ALA A 99 -30.16 -19.23 -0.59
C ALA A 99 -29.33 -18.59 -1.73
N ARG A 100 -29.78 -18.65 -3.00
CA ARG A 100 -29.02 -18.10 -4.16
C ARG A 100 -28.66 -16.63 -4.03
N LEU A 101 -29.61 -15.80 -3.61
CA LEU A 101 -29.39 -14.35 -3.48
C LEU A 101 -28.74 -14.01 -2.14
N PHE A 102 -29.08 -14.76 -1.09
CA PHE A 102 -28.51 -14.62 0.23
C PHE A 102 -27.02 -14.97 0.22
N ASP A 103 -26.63 -16.16 -0.27
CA ASP A 103 -25.25 -16.65 -0.34
C ASP A 103 -24.37 -15.81 -1.27
N ALA A 104 -24.94 -15.09 -2.24
CA ALA A 104 -24.20 -14.16 -3.07
C ALA A 104 -23.72 -12.92 -2.28
N VAL A 105 -24.47 -12.52 -1.26
CA VAL A 105 -24.34 -11.25 -0.55
C VAL A 105 -23.79 -11.45 0.86
N CYS A 106 -24.31 -12.44 1.60
CA CYS A 106 -23.99 -12.75 2.98
C CYS A 106 -23.75 -14.25 3.12
N PHE A 107 -22.52 -14.65 3.45
CA PHE A 107 -22.25 -16.03 3.82
C PHE A 107 -22.48 -16.24 5.32
N PRO A 108 -23.00 -17.41 5.74
CA PRO A 108 -23.11 -17.74 7.15
C PRO A 108 -21.73 -17.85 7.81
N LEU A 109 -21.65 -17.55 9.11
CA LEU A 109 -20.38 -17.46 9.86
C LEU A 109 -19.54 -18.75 9.85
N ASP A 110 -20.19 -19.91 9.74
CA ASP A 110 -19.61 -21.25 9.73
C ASP A 110 -19.33 -21.79 8.33
N VAL A 111 -19.52 -20.98 7.27
CA VAL A 111 -19.29 -21.40 5.88
C VAL A 111 -17.89 -22.01 5.74
N LYS A 112 -17.80 -23.21 5.17
CA LYS A 112 -16.49 -23.81 4.85
C LYS A 112 -16.04 -23.30 3.48
N PRO A 113 -14.74 -22.98 3.28
CA PRO A 113 -14.24 -22.46 2.02
C PRO A 113 -14.12 -23.57 0.96
N LYS A 114 -15.27 -24.12 0.55
CA LYS A 114 -15.40 -25.30 -0.33
C LYS A 114 -16.36 -25.04 -1.47
N GLY A 115 -16.15 -25.78 -2.56
CA GLY A 115 -17.04 -25.81 -3.70
C GLY A 115 -16.71 -24.76 -4.78
N PRO A 116 -17.61 -24.61 -5.75
CA PRO A 116 -17.31 -23.93 -7.02
C PRO A 116 -17.09 -22.42 -6.84
N LEU A 117 -17.75 -21.76 -5.89
CA LEU A 117 -17.55 -20.32 -5.62
C LEU A 117 -16.12 -20.02 -5.14
N PHE A 118 -15.60 -20.84 -4.23
CA PHE A 118 -14.24 -20.68 -3.72
C PHE A 118 -13.18 -21.08 -4.77
N PHE A 119 -13.50 -22.02 -5.66
CA PHE A 119 -12.65 -22.33 -6.81
C PHE A 119 -12.49 -21.12 -7.72
N TRP A 120 -13.60 -20.49 -8.13
CA TRP A 120 -13.55 -19.31 -8.99
C TRP A 120 -12.90 -18.11 -8.30
N ALA A 121 -13.08 -17.95 -6.98
CA ALA A 121 -12.37 -16.95 -6.21
C ALA A 121 -10.84 -17.19 -6.17
N GLN A 122 -10.40 -18.45 -6.08
CA GLN A 122 -8.98 -18.81 -6.17
C GLN A 122 -8.41 -18.50 -7.57
N VAL A 123 -9.14 -18.85 -8.63
CA VAL A 123 -8.72 -18.51 -10.01
C VAL A 123 -8.67 -16.98 -10.19
N PHE A 124 -9.64 -16.25 -9.65
CA PHE A 124 -9.67 -14.79 -9.67
C PHE A 124 -8.48 -14.19 -8.92
N TYR A 125 -8.16 -14.69 -7.72
CA TYR A 125 -6.98 -14.28 -6.97
C TYR A 125 -5.68 -14.46 -7.79
N LEU A 126 -5.49 -15.63 -8.42
CA LEU A 126 -4.32 -15.90 -9.26
C LEU A 126 -4.31 -15.03 -10.52
N SER A 127 -5.47 -14.70 -11.09
CA SER A 127 -5.57 -13.81 -12.25
C SER A 127 -4.97 -12.43 -11.96
N LYS A 128 -5.11 -11.91 -10.74
CA LYS A 128 -4.54 -10.59 -10.36
C LYS A 128 -3.02 -10.56 -10.36
N ILE A 129 -2.38 -11.71 -10.13
CA ILE A 129 -0.93 -11.86 -10.27
C ILE A 129 -0.55 -11.87 -11.76
N LEU A 130 -1.35 -12.51 -12.63
CA LEU A 130 -1.13 -12.47 -14.08
C LEU A 130 -1.27 -11.06 -14.66
N GLU A 131 -2.16 -10.24 -14.09
CA GLU A 131 -2.33 -8.83 -14.48
C GLU A 131 -1.08 -7.96 -14.19
N PHE A 132 -0.10 -8.42 -13.40
CA PHE A 132 1.19 -7.72 -13.25
C PHE A 132 1.97 -7.60 -14.56
N VAL A 133 1.68 -8.48 -15.53
CA VAL A 133 2.26 -8.39 -16.87
C VAL A 133 1.80 -7.12 -17.59
N ASP A 134 0.64 -6.53 -17.27
CA ASP A 134 0.22 -5.23 -17.79
C ASP A 134 1.23 -4.13 -17.42
N THR A 135 1.67 -4.12 -16.15
CA THR A 135 2.70 -3.19 -15.66
C THR A 135 4.03 -3.40 -16.40
N LEU A 136 4.42 -4.66 -16.59
CA LEU A 136 5.63 -5.01 -17.35
C LEU A 136 5.54 -4.51 -18.80
N LEU A 137 4.43 -4.76 -19.50
CA LEU A 137 4.22 -4.33 -20.88
C LEU A 137 4.23 -2.79 -21.01
N ILE A 138 3.65 -2.08 -20.05
CA ILE A 138 3.69 -0.60 -20.01
C ILE A 138 5.15 -0.10 -19.92
N ILE A 139 5.96 -0.73 -19.06
CA ILE A 139 7.36 -0.36 -18.87
C ILE A 139 8.20 -0.70 -20.10
N LEU A 140 8.02 -1.91 -20.67
CA LEU A 140 8.71 -2.34 -21.89
C LEU A 140 8.33 -1.47 -23.11
N ASN A 141 7.12 -0.93 -23.15
CA ASN A 141 6.70 0.05 -24.16
C ASN A 141 7.27 1.47 -23.92
N LYS A 142 8.10 1.65 -22.89
CA LYS A 142 8.58 2.95 -22.38
C LYS A 142 7.46 3.97 -22.15
N SER A 143 6.25 3.49 -21.83
CA SER A 143 5.06 4.32 -21.66
C SER A 143 4.88 4.75 -20.20
N ILE A 144 5.92 5.37 -19.61
CA ILE A 144 5.97 5.73 -18.19
C ILE A 144 4.79 6.63 -17.78
N GLN A 145 4.27 7.45 -18.70
CA GLN A 145 3.09 8.28 -18.48
C GLN A 145 1.82 7.46 -18.15
N ARG A 146 1.74 6.20 -18.62
CA ARG A 146 0.66 5.27 -18.30
C ARG A 146 0.86 4.53 -16.99
N LEU A 147 2.11 4.41 -16.51
CA LEU A 147 2.47 3.85 -15.21
C LEU A 147 2.16 4.87 -14.08
N SER A 148 0.87 5.14 -13.90
CA SER A 148 0.39 6.08 -12.89
C SER A 148 0.44 5.47 -11.49
N PHE A 149 0.39 6.33 -10.46
CA PHE A 149 0.24 5.88 -9.08
C PHE A 149 -1.00 5.00 -8.91
N LEU A 150 -2.13 5.38 -9.53
CA LEU A 150 -3.38 4.61 -9.50
C LEU A 150 -3.17 3.18 -9.99
N HIS A 151 -2.45 3.01 -11.09
CA HIS A 151 -2.15 1.70 -11.67
C HIS A 151 -1.39 0.81 -10.67
N VAL A 152 -0.24 1.29 -10.18
CA VAL A 152 0.62 0.50 -9.29
C VAL A 152 -0.07 0.22 -7.95
N TYR A 153 -0.76 1.23 -7.39
CA TYR A 153 -1.52 1.10 -6.16
C TYR A 153 -2.64 0.05 -6.28
N HIS A 154 -3.44 0.13 -7.35
CA HIS A 154 -4.50 -0.83 -7.63
C HIS A 154 -3.95 -2.25 -7.72
N HIS A 155 -2.99 -2.52 -8.63
CA HIS A 155 -2.48 -3.88 -8.84
C HIS A 155 -1.83 -4.46 -7.57
N ALA A 156 -1.10 -3.67 -6.78
CA ALA A 156 -0.53 -4.15 -5.52
C ALA A 156 -1.59 -4.50 -4.45
N THR A 157 -2.62 -3.65 -4.32
CA THR A 157 -3.63 -3.80 -3.26
C THR A 157 -4.67 -4.86 -3.58
N VAL A 158 -5.10 -5.01 -4.84
CA VAL A 158 -6.15 -5.99 -5.21
C VAL A 158 -5.71 -7.43 -4.98
N VAL A 159 -4.41 -7.76 -5.10
CA VAL A 159 -3.89 -9.10 -4.78
C VAL A 159 -4.05 -9.40 -3.29
N ILE A 160 -3.76 -8.41 -2.42
CA ILE A 160 -3.94 -8.54 -0.97
C ILE A 160 -5.42 -8.70 -0.64
N LEU A 161 -6.29 -7.89 -1.26
CA LEU A 161 -7.74 -7.95 -1.03
C LEU A 161 -8.31 -9.32 -1.42
N CYS A 162 -7.94 -9.85 -2.60
CA CYS A 162 -8.42 -11.16 -3.05
C CYS A 162 -7.93 -12.31 -2.15
N TYR A 163 -6.71 -12.22 -1.62
CA TYR A 163 -6.23 -13.17 -0.63
C TYR A 163 -7.07 -13.12 0.65
N LEU A 164 -7.36 -11.92 1.15
CA LEU A 164 -8.19 -11.75 2.34
C LEU A 164 -9.63 -12.24 2.11
N TRP A 165 -10.19 -12.09 0.90
CA TRP A 165 -11.51 -12.64 0.56
C TRP A 165 -11.59 -14.13 0.82
N LEU A 166 -10.58 -14.88 0.36
CA LEU A 166 -10.48 -16.33 0.54
C LEU A 166 -10.22 -16.71 2.00
N ARG A 167 -9.22 -16.06 2.64
CA ARG A 167 -8.82 -16.37 4.01
C ARG A 167 -9.93 -16.12 5.02
N THR A 168 -10.63 -15.00 4.91
CA THR A 168 -11.68 -14.62 5.87
C THR A 168 -13.07 -15.00 5.42
N ARG A 169 -13.21 -15.70 4.29
CA ARG A 169 -14.51 -16.12 3.73
C ARG A 169 -15.44 -14.92 3.56
N GLN A 170 -14.90 -13.85 3.00
CA GLN A 170 -15.56 -12.54 3.02
C GLN A 170 -16.89 -12.58 2.28
N SER A 171 -17.96 -12.20 2.96
CA SER A 171 -19.25 -11.94 2.32
C SER A 171 -19.11 -10.90 1.18
N MET A 172 -20.01 -10.92 0.20
CA MET A 172 -19.97 -10.10 -1.03
C MET A 172 -18.87 -10.43 -2.05
N PHE A 173 -17.92 -11.34 -1.77
CA PHE A 173 -16.88 -11.66 -2.77
C PHE A 173 -17.45 -12.17 -4.11
N PRO A 174 -18.52 -13.01 -4.17
CA PRO A 174 -19.03 -13.51 -5.45
C PRO A 174 -19.56 -12.40 -6.35
N VAL A 175 -20.30 -11.45 -5.78
CA VAL A 175 -20.80 -10.26 -6.49
C VAL A 175 -19.63 -9.41 -6.98
N GLY A 176 -18.64 -9.15 -6.11
CA GLY A 176 -17.44 -8.41 -6.48
C GLY A 176 -16.66 -9.06 -7.62
N LEU A 177 -16.51 -10.38 -7.60
CA LEU A 177 -15.84 -11.17 -8.63
C LEU A 177 -16.58 -11.09 -9.96
N VAL A 178 -17.89 -11.34 -9.99
CA VAL A 178 -18.68 -11.32 -11.23
C VAL A 178 -18.65 -9.93 -11.88
N LEU A 179 -18.88 -8.87 -11.09
CA LEU A 179 -18.85 -7.50 -11.61
C LEU A 179 -17.46 -7.11 -12.12
N ASN A 180 -16.41 -7.37 -11.35
CA ASN A 180 -15.04 -7.06 -11.76
C ASN A 180 -14.64 -7.83 -13.03
N SER A 181 -14.94 -9.13 -13.07
CA SER A 181 -14.63 -9.98 -14.24
C SER A 181 -15.38 -9.51 -15.47
N THR A 182 -16.66 -9.12 -15.34
CA THR A 182 -17.45 -8.57 -16.45
C THR A 182 -16.85 -7.26 -16.98
N VAL A 183 -16.42 -6.37 -16.10
CA VAL A 183 -15.74 -5.13 -16.50
C VAL A 183 -14.37 -5.41 -17.11
N HIS A 184 -13.64 -6.41 -16.63
CA HIS A 184 -12.37 -6.85 -17.19
C HIS A 184 -12.53 -7.46 -18.58
N VAL A 185 -13.64 -8.17 -18.88
CA VAL A 185 -13.99 -8.60 -20.24
C VAL A 185 -14.09 -7.38 -21.17
N ILE A 186 -14.78 -6.32 -20.75
CA ILE A 186 -14.92 -5.09 -21.55
C ILE A 186 -13.56 -4.38 -21.72
N MET A 187 -12.79 -4.25 -20.64
CA MET A 187 -11.50 -3.56 -20.61
C MET A 187 -10.42 -4.27 -21.45
N TYR A 188 -10.22 -5.58 -21.24
CA TYR A 188 -9.23 -6.35 -22.01
C TYR A 188 -9.68 -6.58 -23.44
N GLY A 189 -11.00 -6.65 -23.71
CA GLY A 189 -11.53 -6.60 -25.07
C GLY A 189 -11.14 -5.29 -25.78
N TYR A 190 -11.24 -4.15 -25.09
CA TYR A 190 -10.77 -2.87 -25.60
C TYR A 190 -9.26 -2.85 -25.86
N TYR A 191 -8.43 -3.38 -24.95
CA TYR A 191 -6.98 -3.44 -25.14
C TYR A 191 -6.55 -4.38 -26.26
N PHE A 192 -7.20 -5.53 -26.40
CA PHE A 192 -7.01 -6.45 -27.52
C PHE A 192 -7.29 -5.76 -28.86
N LEU A 193 -8.44 -5.10 -28.98
CA LEU A 193 -8.82 -4.35 -30.18
C LEU A 193 -7.78 -3.25 -30.51
N CYS A 194 -7.30 -2.53 -29.49
CA CYS A 194 -6.25 -1.52 -29.64
C CYS A 194 -4.92 -2.11 -30.11
N ALA A 195 -4.57 -3.32 -29.66
CA ALA A 195 -3.33 -4.00 -30.04
C ALA A 195 -3.35 -4.48 -31.50
N ILE A 196 -4.49 -4.92 -32.01
CA ILE A 196 -4.67 -5.34 -33.42
C ILE A 196 -4.87 -4.17 -34.40
N GLY A 197 -4.95 -2.93 -33.90
CA GLY A 197 -4.99 -1.70 -34.72
C GLY A 197 -6.33 -0.97 -34.74
N SER A 198 -7.39 -1.55 -34.17
CA SER A 198 -8.70 -0.92 -34.03
C SER A 198 -8.74 -0.02 -32.80
N ARG A 199 -9.19 1.24 -32.92
CA ARG A 199 -9.34 2.15 -31.76
C ARG A 199 -10.82 2.43 -31.48
N PRO A 200 -11.50 1.63 -30.64
CA PRO A 200 -12.91 1.84 -30.35
C PRO A 200 -13.17 3.20 -29.69
N LYS A 201 -14.27 3.87 -30.07
CA LYS A 201 -14.64 5.18 -29.52
C LYS A 201 -15.22 5.11 -28.10
N TRP A 202 -15.56 3.91 -27.61
CA TRP A 202 -16.19 3.70 -26.30
C TRP A 202 -15.21 3.65 -25.11
N LYS A 203 -14.03 4.25 -25.21
CA LYS A 203 -13.06 4.31 -24.10
C LYS A 203 -13.68 4.88 -22.80
N LYS A 204 -14.53 5.91 -22.93
CA LYS A 204 -15.24 6.54 -21.79
C LYS A 204 -16.23 5.58 -21.13
N LEU A 205 -16.87 4.72 -21.91
CA LEU A 205 -17.82 3.72 -21.41
C LEU A 205 -17.14 2.73 -20.46
N VAL A 206 -15.90 2.32 -20.75
CA VAL A 206 -15.11 1.43 -19.89
C VAL A 206 -14.88 2.04 -18.50
N THR A 207 -14.45 3.30 -18.45
CA THR A 207 -14.22 4.00 -17.18
C THR A 207 -15.52 4.24 -16.40
N ASN A 208 -16.63 4.49 -17.09
CA ASN A 208 -17.94 4.62 -16.44
C ASN A 208 -18.39 3.30 -15.81
N PHE A 209 -18.23 2.17 -16.51
CA PHE A 209 -18.56 0.86 -15.95
C PHE A 209 -17.72 0.52 -14.71
N GLN A 210 -16.42 0.87 -14.71
CA GLN A 210 -15.54 0.69 -13.54
C GLN A 210 -16.02 1.50 -12.33
N MET A 211 -16.43 2.76 -12.52
CA MET A 211 -16.96 3.60 -11.43
C MET A 211 -18.32 3.09 -10.92
N VAL A 212 -19.21 2.69 -11.83
CA VAL A 212 -20.52 2.13 -11.48
C VAL A 212 -20.36 0.83 -10.70
N GLN A 213 -19.43 -0.04 -11.07
CA GLN A 213 -19.12 -1.27 -10.33
C GLN A 213 -18.78 -0.97 -8.86
N PHE A 214 -17.89 -0.02 -8.59
CA PHE A 214 -17.48 0.30 -7.23
C PHE A 214 -18.62 0.93 -6.42
N ALA A 215 -19.38 1.84 -7.03
CA ALA A 215 -20.54 2.47 -6.38
C ALA A 215 -21.64 1.45 -6.07
N PHE A 216 -21.95 0.55 -7.01
CA PHE A 216 -22.94 -0.51 -6.84
C PHE A 216 -22.52 -1.49 -5.73
N GLY A 217 -21.25 -1.93 -5.72
CA GLY A 217 -20.75 -2.84 -4.68
C GLY A 217 -20.83 -2.24 -3.27
N MET A 218 -20.50 -0.95 -3.12
CA MET A 218 -20.65 -0.25 -1.84
C MET A 218 -22.11 -0.06 -1.45
N GLY A 219 -22.98 0.30 -2.39
CA GLY A 219 -24.41 0.45 -2.16
C GLY A 219 -25.06 -0.86 -1.70
N LEU A 220 -24.77 -1.97 -2.37
CA LEU A 220 -25.30 -3.29 -2.01
C LEU A 220 -24.77 -3.78 -0.66
N GLY A 221 -23.48 -3.51 -0.36
CA GLY A 221 -22.90 -3.80 0.96
C GLY A 221 -23.60 -3.04 2.08
N ALA A 222 -23.82 -1.74 1.90
CA ALA A 222 -24.45 -0.89 2.91
C ALA A 222 -25.96 -1.12 3.06
N ALA A 223 -26.69 -1.33 1.96
CA ALA A 223 -28.15 -1.42 1.96
C ALA A 223 -28.68 -2.83 2.24
N TRP A 224 -27.89 -3.88 1.97
CA TRP A 224 -28.33 -5.26 2.17
C TRP A 224 -27.44 -6.01 3.16
N MET A 225 -26.13 -6.10 2.90
CA MET A 225 -25.26 -6.97 3.70
C MET A 225 -25.12 -6.49 5.15
N LEU A 226 -24.92 -5.18 5.38
CA LEU A 226 -24.78 -4.65 6.74
C LEU A 226 -26.06 -4.85 7.59
N PRO A 227 -27.28 -4.53 7.10
CA PRO A 227 -28.50 -4.87 7.82
C PRO A 227 -28.60 -6.37 8.16
N GLU A 228 -28.27 -7.25 7.21
CA GLU A 228 -28.31 -8.70 7.44
C GLU A 228 -27.28 -9.16 8.49
N HIS A 229 -26.11 -8.51 8.55
CA HIS A 229 -25.11 -8.81 9.56
C HIS A 229 -25.53 -8.38 10.97
N TYR A 230 -26.12 -7.19 11.12
CA TYR A 230 -26.44 -6.62 12.43
C TYR A 230 -27.80 -7.03 12.98
N PHE A 231 -28.79 -7.26 12.10
CA PHE A 231 -30.17 -7.60 12.50
C PHE A 231 -30.57 -9.03 12.13
N GLY A 232 -29.75 -9.73 11.33
CA GLY A 232 -29.98 -11.12 10.91
C GLY A 232 -29.06 -12.12 11.62
N SER A 233 -28.67 -13.17 10.90
CA SER A 233 -27.87 -14.29 11.42
C SER A 233 -26.35 -14.04 11.45
N GLY A 234 -25.90 -12.89 10.93
CA GLY A 234 -24.50 -12.51 10.86
C GLY A 234 -23.79 -13.02 9.60
N CYS A 235 -23.00 -12.13 8.97
CA CYS A 235 -22.24 -12.43 7.75
C CYS A 235 -20.74 -12.68 8.02
N ALA A 236 -20.17 -13.69 7.37
CA ALA A 236 -18.75 -14.03 7.48
C ALA A 236 -17.84 -12.93 6.91
N GLY A 237 -16.70 -12.72 7.58
CA GLY A 237 -15.64 -11.81 7.12
C GLY A 237 -16.01 -10.33 7.16
N ILE A 238 -16.92 -9.91 8.05
CA ILE A 238 -17.39 -8.52 8.18
C ILE A 238 -16.25 -7.48 8.25
N TRP A 239 -15.20 -7.76 9.03
CA TRP A 239 -14.06 -6.87 9.17
C TRP A 239 -13.31 -6.66 7.85
N THR A 240 -13.19 -7.72 7.05
CA THR A 240 -12.59 -7.64 5.71
C THR A 240 -13.52 -6.89 4.75
N VAL A 241 -14.84 -6.98 4.90
CA VAL A 241 -15.77 -6.16 4.10
C VAL A 241 -15.58 -4.68 4.40
N TYR A 242 -15.46 -4.27 5.68
CA TYR A 242 -15.16 -2.88 6.03
C TYR A 242 -13.84 -2.41 5.42
N PHE A 243 -12.79 -3.22 5.54
CA PHE A 243 -11.50 -2.96 4.92
C PHE A 243 -11.64 -2.78 3.40
N ASN A 244 -12.22 -3.76 2.71
CA ASN A 244 -12.47 -3.73 1.27
C ASN A 244 -13.34 -2.52 0.85
N GLY A 245 -14.30 -2.12 1.67
CA GLY A 245 -15.13 -0.93 1.47
C GLY A 245 -14.29 0.36 1.44
N VAL A 246 -13.36 0.53 2.39
CA VAL A 246 -12.47 1.70 2.40
C VAL A 246 -11.55 1.71 1.18
N PHE A 247 -10.97 0.56 0.80
CA PHE A 247 -10.15 0.47 -0.41
C PHE A 247 -10.95 0.77 -1.68
N THR A 248 -12.17 0.23 -1.77
CA THR A 248 -13.07 0.47 -2.89
C THR A 248 -13.45 1.94 -3.01
N ALA A 249 -13.72 2.62 -1.89
CA ALA A 249 -13.94 4.07 -1.87
C ALA A 249 -12.71 4.86 -2.34
N SER A 250 -11.50 4.45 -1.91
CA SER A 250 -10.24 5.07 -2.37
C SER A 250 -10.04 4.93 -3.88
N LEU A 251 -10.35 3.75 -4.45
CA LEU A 251 -10.27 3.50 -5.88
C LEU A 251 -11.32 4.30 -6.64
N LEU A 252 -12.59 4.28 -6.21
CA LEU A 252 -13.66 5.05 -6.84
C LEU A 252 -13.27 6.53 -6.97
N ALA A 253 -12.70 7.10 -5.91
CA ALA A 253 -12.32 8.49 -5.92
C ALA A 253 -11.10 8.79 -6.81
N LEU A 254 -10.12 7.87 -6.90
CA LEU A 254 -9.02 7.98 -7.86
C LEU A 254 -9.49 7.85 -9.30
N PHE A 255 -10.45 6.96 -9.58
CA PHE A 255 -11.09 6.81 -10.89
C PHE A 255 -11.94 8.04 -11.26
N TYR A 256 -12.66 8.62 -10.31
CA TYR A 256 -13.40 9.87 -10.52
C TYR A 256 -12.46 11.04 -10.87
N ASN A 257 -11.36 11.19 -10.12
CA ASN A 257 -10.32 12.19 -10.42
C ASN A 257 -9.68 11.96 -11.81
N PHE A 258 -9.41 10.71 -12.16
CA PHE A 258 -8.94 10.35 -13.49
C PHE A 258 -9.98 10.68 -14.57
N HIS A 259 -11.27 10.41 -14.33
CA HIS A 259 -12.34 10.69 -15.28
C HIS A 259 -12.51 12.20 -15.51
N SER A 260 -12.60 12.99 -14.43
CA SER A 260 -12.73 14.45 -14.52
C SER A 260 -11.55 15.06 -15.28
N LYS A 261 -10.31 14.68 -14.96
CA LYS A 261 -9.11 15.19 -15.66
C LYS A 261 -9.03 14.83 -17.14
N ASN A 262 -9.53 13.67 -17.55
CA ASN A 262 -9.40 13.18 -18.92
C ASN A 262 -10.62 13.43 -19.81
N TYR A 263 -11.81 13.62 -19.24
CA TYR A 263 -13.06 13.69 -19.98
C TYR A 263 -13.90 14.95 -19.71
N GLU A 264 -13.62 15.71 -18.65
CA GLU A 264 -14.25 17.02 -18.40
C GLU A 264 -13.32 18.15 -18.83
N LYS A 265 -13.23 18.39 -20.14
CA LYS A 265 -12.77 19.66 -20.71
C LYS A 265 -13.57 20.01 -21.97
N THR A 266 -14.76 20.55 -21.74
CA THR A 266 -15.48 21.52 -22.58
C THR A 266 -16.43 22.22 -21.60
N THR A 267 -16.19 23.44 -21.15
CA THR A 267 -16.48 24.68 -21.87
C THR A 267 -15.76 25.84 -21.18
N THR A 268 -14.75 26.40 -21.84
CA THR A 268 -14.45 27.85 -21.93
C THR A 268 -13.22 28.00 -22.82
N SER A 269 -13.35 28.91 -23.79
CA SER A 269 -12.40 29.17 -24.88
C SER A 269 -11.16 29.95 -24.36
N PRO A 270 -10.12 30.16 -25.20
CA PRO A 270 -8.73 30.09 -24.79
C PRO A 270 -8.13 31.46 -24.43
N LEU A 271 -7.39 31.53 -23.32
CA LEU A 271 -6.32 32.52 -23.10
C LEU A 271 -5.50 32.20 -21.83
N TYR A 272 -4.67 31.16 -21.92
CA TYR A 272 -3.23 31.22 -21.67
C TYR A 272 -2.69 29.80 -21.79
N LYS A 273 -1.91 29.56 -22.84
CA LYS A 273 -1.19 28.32 -23.12
C LYS A 273 0.29 28.68 -23.00
N ILE A 274 1.09 27.66 -22.66
CA ILE A 274 2.57 27.62 -22.69
C ILE A 274 3.15 28.29 -21.42
N GLU A 275 3.94 27.66 -20.54
CA GLU A 275 5.03 26.68 -20.59
C GLU A 275 5.10 25.92 -19.23
N SER A 276 5.77 24.79 -18.99
CA SER A 276 6.76 24.04 -19.77
C SER A 276 6.87 22.58 -19.27
N PHE A 277 6.81 21.68 -20.24
CA PHE A 277 7.53 20.42 -20.38
C PHE A 277 9.06 20.65 -20.29
N ILE A 278 9.86 19.64 -19.88
CA ILE A 278 11.21 19.22 -20.39
C ILE A 278 11.89 18.28 -19.33
N PHE A 279 12.13 16.97 -19.54
CA PHE A 279 13.21 16.25 -20.30
C PHE A 279 14.62 16.46 -19.61
N ILE A 280 15.53 15.50 -19.27
CA ILE A 280 16.24 14.42 -20.01
C ILE A 280 17.29 13.67 -19.09
N HIS A 281 17.63 12.40 -19.43
CA HIS A 281 18.86 11.54 -19.26
C HIS A 281 19.71 11.56 -17.97
N GLY A 282 20.42 10.52 -17.52
CA GLY A 282 21.14 9.35 -18.09
C GLY A 282 22.49 9.32 -17.32
N GLU A 283 22.99 8.25 -16.70
CA GLU A 283 23.74 7.12 -17.27
C GLU A 283 24.10 6.10 -16.15
N SER A 284 24.41 4.89 -16.60
CA SER A 284 24.73 3.63 -15.89
C SER A 284 26.16 3.50 -15.34
N VAL A 285 26.39 2.53 -14.44
CA VAL A 285 27.38 1.40 -14.50
C VAL A 285 27.12 0.53 -13.24
N GLY A 286 26.71 -0.75 -13.33
CA GLY A 286 27.57 -1.97 -13.35
C GLY A 286 27.95 -2.40 -11.92
N SER A 287 27.90 -3.64 -11.43
CA SER A 287 27.79 -4.99 -11.98
C SER A 287 27.57 -5.98 -10.81
N SER A 288 26.90 -7.11 -11.09
CA SER A 288 27.10 -8.51 -10.59
C SER A 288 27.68 -8.77 -9.17
N THR A 289 27.28 -9.79 -8.40
CA THR A 289 27.06 -11.19 -8.79
C THR A 289 26.39 -11.98 -7.65
N THR A 290 25.54 -12.90 -8.08
CA THR A 290 24.88 -14.09 -7.48
C THR A 290 25.57 -14.89 -6.36
N GLY A 291 24.74 -15.46 -5.46
CA GLY A 291 25.03 -16.67 -4.69
C GLY A 291 23.75 -17.26 -4.07
N ARG A 292 23.44 -18.54 -4.34
CA ARG A 292 22.16 -19.24 -4.11
C ARG A 292 22.43 -20.51 -3.30
N THR A 293 21.67 -20.77 -2.23
CA THR A 293 21.29 -22.10 -1.65
C THR A 293 20.45 -21.83 -0.37
N LYS A 294 19.13 -22.09 -0.31
CA LYS A 294 18.34 -23.34 -0.07
C LYS A 294 18.39 -23.90 1.38
N PRO A 295 17.31 -24.56 1.87
CA PRO A 295 16.60 -24.17 3.10
C PRO A 295 16.47 -25.27 4.17
N SER A 296 16.04 -24.91 5.40
CA SER A 296 15.53 -25.84 6.44
C SER A 296 14.45 -25.10 7.27
N LEU A 297 13.14 -25.35 7.07
CA LEU A 297 12.26 -26.38 7.62
C LEU A 297 12.02 -26.31 9.16
N TYR A 298 10.80 -25.88 9.51
CA TYR A 298 9.94 -26.12 10.70
C TYR A 298 10.46 -25.80 12.12
N ASP A 299 9.68 -25.01 12.88
CA ASP A 299 8.69 -25.63 13.76
C ASP A 299 7.56 -24.68 14.19
N ASN A 300 6.37 -25.26 14.39
CA ASN A 300 5.14 -24.63 14.88
C ASN A 300 5.08 -24.73 16.42
N GLY A 301 4.63 -23.67 17.08
CA GLY A 301 4.27 -23.72 18.51
C GLY A 301 3.16 -22.70 18.79
N GLY A 302 1.99 -23.20 19.20
CA GLY A 302 0.81 -22.42 19.55
C GLY A 302 0.81 -21.92 21.01
N GLU A 303 -0.29 -21.22 21.33
CA GLU A 303 -0.74 -20.73 22.65
C GLU A 303 0.10 -19.58 23.27
N SER A 304 -0.45 -18.57 23.95
CA SER A 304 -1.73 -18.42 24.67
C SER A 304 -2.10 -16.94 24.84
N ASP A 305 -3.38 -16.70 25.10
CA ASP A 305 -4.09 -15.43 25.30
C ASP A 305 -3.62 -14.61 26.52
N HIS A 306 -3.14 -13.38 26.30
CA HIS A 306 -2.80 -12.41 27.34
C HIS A 306 -3.22 -11.00 26.90
N GLY A 307 -4.19 -10.42 27.65
CA GLY A 307 -4.64 -9.02 27.67
C GLY A 307 -4.26 -8.14 26.48
N GLU A 308 -5.21 -7.88 25.58
CA GLU A 308 -5.00 -7.04 24.41
C GLU A 308 -4.58 -5.62 24.82
N THR A 309 -3.32 -5.28 24.56
CA THR A 309 -2.79 -3.93 24.76
C THR A 309 -3.39 -2.99 23.71
N LEU A 310 -3.66 -1.73 24.04
CA LEU A 310 -4.28 -0.76 23.13
C LEU A 310 -3.54 -0.70 21.78
N GLY A 311 -4.23 -1.04 20.70
CA GLY A 311 -3.68 -1.02 19.34
C GLY A 311 -2.77 -2.16 18.95
N SER A 312 -2.77 -3.26 19.72
CA SER A 312 -1.97 -4.47 19.44
C SER A 312 -2.53 -5.37 18.32
N THR A 313 -3.74 -5.10 17.84
CA THR A 313 -4.38 -5.90 16.80
C THR A 313 -4.07 -5.35 15.40
N VAL A 314 -3.85 -6.25 14.43
CA VAL A 314 -3.73 -5.89 13.00
C VAL A 314 -4.97 -5.10 12.55
N PHE A 315 -6.13 -5.44 13.13
CA PHE A 315 -7.39 -4.75 12.91
C PHE A 315 -7.32 -3.26 13.29
N PHE A 316 -6.86 -2.93 14.51
CA PHE A 316 -6.76 -1.54 14.95
C PHE A 316 -5.88 -0.70 14.02
N VAL A 317 -4.68 -1.20 13.68
CA VAL A 317 -3.74 -0.50 12.79
C VAL A 317 -4.35 -0.28 11.41
N SER A 318 -5.02 -1.31 10.89
CA SER A 318 -5.67 -1.25 9.58
C SER A 318 -6.79 -0.21 9.57
N VAL A 319 -7.61 -0.14 10.63
CA VAL A 319 -8.65 0.88 10.78
C VAL A 319 -8.04 2.27 10.87
N VAL A 320 -7.06 2.48 11.74
CA VAL A 320 -6.41 3.80 11.94
C VAL A 320 -5.82 4.33 10.64
N VAL A 321 -5.06 3.52 9.90
CA VAL A 321 -4.46 3.93 8.62
C VAL A 321 -5.53 4.16 7.55
N SER A 322 -6.56 3.31 7.50
CA SER A 322 -7.66 3.44 6.54
C SER A 322 -8.49 4.70 6.79
N VAL A 323 -8.80 5.01 8.04
CA VAL A 323 -9.48 6.25 8.45
C VAL A 323 -8.63 7.46 8.13
N TYR A 324 -7.33 7.42 8.44
CA TYR A 324 -6.42 8.51 8.10
C TYR A 324 -6.35 8.80 6.59
N LEU A 325 -6.19 7.76 5.76
CA LEU A 325 -6.10 7.89 4.31
C LEU A 325 -7.42 8.38 3.70
N SER A 326 -8.55 7.81 4.14
CA SER A 326 -9.87 8.23 3.68
C SER A 326 -10.21 9.65 4.10
N ALA A 327 -9.98 10.02 5.36
CA ALA A 327 -10.18 11.39 5.85
C ALA A 327 -9.28 12.39 5.12
N THR A 328 -7.99 12.10 4.97
CA THR A 328 -7.04 12.96 4.25
C THR A 328 -7.48 13.16 2.80
N PHE A 329 -7.96 12.10 2.14
CA PHE A 329 -8.44 12.17 0.77
C PHE A 329 -9.73 12.97 0.64
N LEU A 330 -10.74 12.69 1.49
CA LEU A 330 -12.03 13.38 1.49
C LEU A 330 -11.87 14.87 1.77
N LEU A 331 -11.12 15.20 2.82
CA LEU A 331 -10.85 16.58 3.21
C LEU A 331 -10.04 17.32 2.14
N ARG A 332 -9.13 16.64 1.44
CA ARG A 332 -8.43 17.21 0.28
C ARG A 332 -9.38 17.48 -0.89
N SER A 333 -10.34 16.59 -1.15
CA SER A 333 -11.32 16.77 -2.23
C SER A 333 -12.33 17.88 -1.92
N ALA A 334 -12.64 18.10 -0.64
CA ALA A 334 -13.57 19.13 -0.17
C ALA A 334 -12.88 20.43 0.27
N ILE A 335 -11.58 20.61 -0.05
CA ILE A 335 -10.76 21.73 0.46
C ILE A 335 -11.26 23.11 0.04
N ASP A 336 -11.88 23.20 -1.14
CA ASP A 336 -12.46 24.44 -1.65
C ASP A 336 -13.78 24.77 -0.93
N SER A 337 -14.54 23.74 -0.52
CA SER A 337 -15.82 23.85 0.19
C SER A 337 -15.68 24.00 1.71
N LEU A 338 -14.52 23.68 2.28
CA LEU A 338 -14.27 23.79 3.72
C LEU A 338 -14.09 25.26 4.16
N PRO A 339 -14.70 25.67 5.30
CA PRO A 339 -14.47 26.99 5.87
C PRO A 339 -13.00 27.12 6.25
N SER A 340 -12.30 28.11 5.66
CA SER A 340 -10.90 28.37 6.01
C SER A 340 -10.84 28.93 7.43
N LEU A 341 -10.08 28.30 8.32
CA LEU A 341 -9.75 28.89 9.61
C LEU A 341 -8.85 30.11 9.38
N SER A 342 -9.21 31.23 10.00
CA SER A 342 -8.38 32.44 9.96
C SER A 342 -6.98 32.13 10.49
N PRO A 343 -5.90 32.66 9.90
CA PRO A 343 -4.54 32.50 10.39
C PRO A 343 -4.37 32.90 11.87
N ARG A 344 -5.25 33.75 12.42
CA ARG A 344 -5.28 34.12 13.84
C ARG A 344 -5.63 32.97 14.77
N ILE A 345 -6.44 32.01 14.29
CA ILE A 345 -6.87 30.82 15.06
C ILE A 345 -5.97 29.63 14.74
N LEU A 346 -5.56 29.47 13.48
CA LEU A 346 -4.76 28.32 13.07
C LEU A 346 -3.34 28.33 13.65
N LYS A 347 -2.70 29.50 13.74
CA LYS A 347 -1.33 29.63 14.29
C LYS A 347 -1.20 29.17 15.75
N PRO A 348 -2.04 29.62 16.70
CA PRO A 348 -1.93 29.16 18.08
C PRO A 348 -2.20 27.65 18.21
N ILE A 349 -3.18 27.10 17.48
CA ILE A 349 -3.43 25.65 17.47
C ILE A 349 -2.21 24.88 16.94
N THR A 350 -1.61 25.35 15.83
CA THR A 350 -0.41 24.74 15.25
C THR A 350 0.78 24.83 16.19
N ALA A 351 0.93 25.96 16.91
CA ALA A 351 1.99 26.14 17.91
C ALA A 351 1.82 25.16 19.08
N VAL A 352 0.62 25.06 19.65
CA VAL A 352 0.33 24.12 20.75
C VAL A 352 0.57 22.67 20.32
N HIS A 353 0.06 22.28 19.14
CA HIS A 353 0.27 20.93 18.61
C HIS A 353 1.76 20.61 18.40
N SER A 354 2.51 21.53 17.79
CA SER A 354 3.95 21.37 17.56
C SER A 354 4.72 21.30 18.88
N LEU A 355 4.32 22.07 19.90
CA LEU A 355 4.94 22.04 21.22
C LEU A 355 4.70 20.70 21.92
N ILE A 356 3.47 20.17 21.88
CA ILE A 356 3.12 18.86 22.43
C ILE A 356 3.97 17.76 21.77
N LEU A 357 4.04 17.74 20.44
CA LEU A 357 4.84 16.73 19.72
C LEU A 357 6.34 16.87 19.98
N CYS A 358 6.84 18.10 20.14
CA CYS A 358 8.24 18.36 20.51
C CYS A 358 8.56 17.79 21.91
N LEU A 359 7.75 18.11 22.92
CA LEU A 359 7.94 17.64 24.29
C LEU A 359 7.78 16.12 24.40
N LEU A 360 6.77 15.55 23.73
CA LEU A 360 6.57 14.10 23.69
C LEU A 360 7.77 13.40 23.05
N SER A 361 8.29 13.95 21.94
CA SER A 361 9.49 13.42 21.27
C SER A 361 10.72 13.47 22.18
N LEU A 362 10.89 14.54 22.96
CA LEU A 362 11.97 14.66 23.94
C LEU A 362 11.86 13.59 25.04
N VAL A 363 10.67 13.43 25.61
CA VAL A 363 10.40 12.43 26.66
C VAL A 363 10.67 11.01 26.14
N MET A 364 10.24 10.68 24.92
CA MET A 364 10.49 9.37 24.32
C MET A 364 11.99 9.13 24.05
N ALA A 365 12.72 10.13 23.54
CA ALA A 365 14.15 10.02 23.29
C ALA A 365 14.93 9.77 24.60
N VAL A 366 14.64 10.57 25.65
CA VAL A 366 15.27 10.44 26.97
C VAL A 366 14.89 9.11 27.62
N GLY A 367 13.59 8.78 27.63
CA GLY A 367 13.07 7.56 28.26
C GLY A 367 13.63 6.28 27.63
N CYS A 368 13.68 6.22 26.29
CA CYS A 368 14.26 5.07 25.59
C CYS A 368 15.78 4.99 25.79
N THR A 369 16.50 6.12 25.76
CA THR A 369 17.95 6.16 26.04
C THR A 369 18.26 5.66 27.44
N LEU A 370 17.52 6.13 28.45
CA LEU A 370 17.66 5.64 29.83
C LEU A 370 17.33 4.16 29.95
N SER A 371 16.36 3.65 29.18
CA SER A 371 16.00 2.23 29.18
C SER A 371 17.10 1.36 28.55
N ILE A 372 17.81 1.87 27.53
CA ILE A 372 18.97 1.19 26.95
C ILE A 372 20.12 1.17 27.98
N THR A 373 20.41 2.30 28.61
CA THR A 373 21.55 2.42 29.54
C THR A 373 21.31 1.75 30.89
N SER A 374 20.07 1.65 31.35
CA SER A 374 19.70 0.96 32.61
C SER A 374 19.45 -0.54 32.46
N SER A 375 19.52 -1.08 31.24
CA SER A 375 19.30 -2.51 31.01
C SER A 375 20.31 -3.37 31.79
N HIS A 376 19.82 -4.35 32.55
CA HIS A 376 20.64 -5.29 33.34
C HIS A 376 21.38 -6.34 32.50
N ALA A 377 21.39 -6.19 31.17
CA ALA A 377 21.95 -7.20 30.25
C ALA A 377 23.47 -7.38 30.38
N SER A 378 24.19 -6.38 30.90
CA SER A 378 25.65 -6.44 31.13
C SER A 378 26.13 -5.27 31.99
N SER A 379 27.29 -5.38 32.63
CA SER A 379 27.96 -4.26 33.32
C SER A 379 28.67 -3.30 32.35
N ASP A 380 28.95 -3.74 31.13
CA ASP A 380 29.64 -2.97 30.08
C ASP A 380 28.67 -2.13 29.23
N PRO A 381 28.85 -0.79 29.14
CA PRO A 381 28.05 0.08 28.29
C PRO A 381 28.02 -0.31 26.81
N MET A 382 29.12 -0.84 26.27
CA MET A 382 29.18 -1.24 24.85
C MET A 382 28.30 -2.46 24.59
N ALA A 383 28.35 -3.45 25.46
CA ALA A 383 27.49 -4.63 25.40
C ALA A 383 25.98 -4.27 25.50
N ARG A 384 25.60 -3.27 26.31
CA ARG A 384 24.20 -2.77 26.36
C ARG A 384 23.76 -2.14 25.04
N PHE A 385 24.64 -1.36 24.41
CA PHE A 385 24.36 -0.75 23.12
C PHE A 385 24.23 -1.79 22.00
N LEU A 386 25.11 -2.79 21.97
CA LEU A 386 25.06 -3.90 21.02
C LEU A 386 23.79 -4.74 21.20
N HIS A 387 23.34 -4.95 22.44
CA HIS A 387 22.06 -5.62 22.73
C HIS A 387 20.84 -4.85 22.19
N ALA A 388 20.89 -3.51 22.17
CA ALA A 388 19.82 -2.69 21.59
C ALA A 388 19.82 -2.70 20.04
N ILE A 389 20.93 -3.09 19.41
CA ILE A 389 21.06 -3.27 17.96
C ILE A 389 20.51 -4.63 17.54
N CYS A 390 20.89 -5.70 18.25
CA CYS A 390 20.48 -7.07 17.95
C CYS A 390 19.88 -7.73 19.20
N PHE A 391 18.57 -7.97 19.16
CA PHE A 391 17.90 -8.71 20.21
C PHE A 391 18.00 -10.22 19.97
N PRO A 392 18.18 -11.03 21.04
CA PRO A 392 18.15 -12.48 20.94
C PRO A 392 16.78 -12.98 20.48
N VAL A 393 16.75 -14.14 19.83
CA VAL A 393 15.54 -14.75 19.23
C VAL A 393 14.39 -14.90 20.23
N ASP A 394 14.72 -15.19 21.49
CA ASP A 394 13.76 -15.49 22.56
C ASP A 394 13.37 -14.28 23.42
N VAL A 395 13.69 -13.05 22.98
CA VAL A 395 13.35 -11.85 23.75
C VAL A 395 11.84 -11.75 23.98
N LYS A 396 11.40 -11.55 25.22
CA LYS A 396 9.99 -11.31 25.53
C LYS A 396 9.66 -9.82 25.31
N PRO A 397 8.48 -9.48 24.77
CA PRO A 397 8.09 -8.09 24.49
C PRO A 397 7.63 -7.38 25.77
N ASN A 398 8.49 -7.30 26.79
CA ASN A 398 8.17 -6.71 28.08
C ASN A 398 9.28 -5.77 28.57
N GLY A 399 8.94 -4.92 29.54
CA GLY A 399 9.87 -4.00 30.16
C GLY A 399 9.94 -2.61 29.51
N PRO A 400 10.86 -1.75 29.99
CA PRO A 400 10.88 -0.32 29.67
C PRO A 400 11.07 -0.01 28.18
N LEU A 401 11.89 -0.80 27.46
CA LEU A 401 12.12 -0.60 26.02
C LEU A 401 10.84 -0.76 25.19
N PHE A 402 10.07 -1.82 25.46
CA PHE A 402 8.81 -2.08 24.77
C PHE A 402 7.71 -1.10 25.19
N PHE A 403 7.73 -0.61 26.43
CA PHE A 403 6.86 0.49 26.87
C PHE A 403 7.10 1.76 26.05
N TRP A 404 8.35 2.21 25.91
CA TRP A 404 8.65 3.41 25.12
C TRP A 404 8.37 3.22 23.63
N ALA A 405 8.57 2.01 23.09
CA ALA A 405 8.17 1.68 21.73
C ALA A 405 6.65 1.74 21.52
N GLN A 406 5.85 1.35 22.52
CA GLN A 406 4.39 1.51 22.49
C GLN A 406 3.99 2.99 22.52
N VAL A 407 4.61 3.81 23.38
CA VAL A 407 4.37 5.26 23.42
C VAL A 407 4.74 5.91 22.08
N PHE A 408 5.86 5.51 21.48
CA PHE A 408 6.28 5.96 20.15
C PHE A 408 5.31 5.55 19.06
N TYR A 409 4.82 4.30 19.08
CA TYR A 409 3.78 3.85 18.15
C TYR A 409 2.53 4.73 18.22
N LEU A 410 2.04 5.02 19.43
CA LEU A 410 0.87 5.89 19.64
C LEU A 410 1.15 7.35 19.23
N SER A 411 2.39 7.84 19.41
CA SER A 411 2.76 9.19 18.99
C SER A 411 2.59 9.38 17.48
N LYS A 412 2.82 8.35 16.66
CA LYS A 412 2.65 8.42 15.20
C LYS A 412 1.20 8.63 14.77
N ILE A 413 0.24 8.18 15.58
CA ILE A 413 -1.18 8.46 15.38
C ILE A 413 -1.46 9.93 15.72
N LEU A 414 -0.85 10.48 16.78
CA LEU A 414 -0.98 11.90 17.12
C LEU A 414 -0.40 12.82 16.04
N GLU A 415 0.66 12.39 15.35
CA GLU A 415 1.26 13.12 14.22
C GLU A 415 0.29 13.26 13.01
N PHE A 416 -0.83 12.53 12.95
CA PHE A 416 -1.88 12.78 11.95
C PHE A 416 -2.50 14.18 12.08
N GLY A 417 -2.38 14.81 13.26
CA GLY A 417 -2.76 16.20 13.47
C GLY A 417 -2.06 17.17 12.51
N ASP A 418 -0.81 16.89 12.10
CA ASP A 418 -0.08 17.71 11.12
C ASP A 418 -0.82 17.78 9.77
N THR A 419 -1.34 16.64 9.31
CA THR A 419 -2.11 16.53 8.08
C THR A 419 -3.41 17.33 8.17
N ILE A 420 -4.11 17.25 9.31
CA ILE A 420 -5.34 18.00 9.56
C ILE A 420 -5.06 19.50 9.54
N LEU A 421 -4.01 19.96 10.22
CA LEU A 421 -3.64 21.38 10.27
C LEU A 421 -3.21 21.93 8.91
N ILE A 422 -2.50 21.15 8.09
CA ILE A 422 -2.14 21.52 6.72
C ILE A 422 -3.39 21.74 5.86
N ILE A 423 -4.37 20.85 5.98
CA ILE A 423 -5.65 20.91 5.25
C ILE A 423 -6.47 22.11 5.69
N LEU A 424 -6.62 22.31 7.01
CA LEU A 424 -7.35 23.45 7.58
C LEU A 424 -6.70 24.80 7.22
N GLY A 425 -5.38 24.80 7.01
CA GLY A 425 -4.64 25.94 6.47
C GLY A 425 -4.66 26.10 4.95
N LYS A 426 -5.45 25.29 4.23
CA LYS A 426 -5.54 25.24 2.76
C LYS A 426 -4.19 25.14 2.05
N SER A 427 -3.20 24.51 2.69
CA SER A 427 -1.83 24.45 2.18
C SER A 427 -1.57 23.18 1.36
N ILE A 428 -2.27 23.06 0.22
CA ILE A 428 -2.20 21.89 -0.68
C ILE A 428 -0.77 21.56 -1.12
N GLN A 429 0.06 22.59 -1.32
CA GLN A 429 1.46 22.40 -1.70
C GLN A 429 2.28 21.66 -0.62
N ARG A 430 1.88 21.77 0.66
CA ARG A 430 2.50 21.06 1.79
C ARG A 430 1.96 19.64 1.95
N LEU A 431 0.71 19.38 1.54
CA LEU A 431 0.11 18.04 1.51
C LEU A 431 0.65 17.22 0.32
N SER A 432 1.94 16.95 0.36
CA SER A 432 2.63 16.18 -0.67
C SER A 432 2.35 14.69 -0.55
N PHE A 433 2.60 13.95 -1.63
CA PHE A 433 2.57 12.48 -1.60
C PHE A 433 3.52 11.92 -0.53
N LEU A 434 4.72 12.51 -0.40
CA LEU A 434 5.72 12.11 0.59
C LEU A 434 5.15 12.18 2.02
N HIS A 435 4.47 13.27 2.34
CA HIS A 435 3.85 13.48 3.64
C HIS A 435 2.84 12.38 3.97
N VAL A 436 1.85 12.17 3.09
CA VAL A 436 0.78 11.20 3.33
C VAL A 436 1.31 9.76 3.36
N TYR A 437 2.23 9.41 2.45
CA TYR A 437 2.88 8.10 2.38
C TYR A 437 3.67 7.80 3.65
N HIS A 438 4.47 8.76 4.13
CA HIS A 438 5.24 8.65 5.37
C HIS A 438 4.33 8.40 6.57
N HIS A 439 3.38 9.29 6.85
CA HIS A 439 2.53 9.19 8.04
C HIS A 439 1.69 7.90 8.05
N ALA A 440 1.16 7.47 6.90
CA ALA A 440 0.40 6.22 6.82
C ALA A 440 1.27 4.98 7.07
N THR A 441 2.47 4.93 6.47
CA THR A 441 3.30 3.72 6.50
C THR A 441 4.12 3.59 7.79
N VAL A 442 4.53 4.71 8.41
CA VAL A 442 5.28 4.69 9.68
C VAL A 442 4.45 4.08 10.82
N VAL A 443 3.12 4.26 10.83
CA VAL A 443 2.24 3.60 11.81
C VAL A 443 2.24 2.07 11.65
N VAL A 444 2.18 1.59 10.40
CA VAL A 444 2.29 0.15 10.08
C VAL A 444 3.67 -0.39 10.46
N MET A 445 4.73 0.38 10.17
CA MET A 445 6.10 0.04 10.52
C MET A 445 6.29 -0.12 12.04
N CYS A 446 5.80 0.84 12.84
CA CYS A 446 5.91 0.79 14.30
C CYS A 446 5.10 -0.39 14.89
N TYR A 447 3.95 -0.71 14.30
CA TYR A 447 3.22 -1.93 14.66
C TYR A 447 4.04 -3.19 14.42
N LEU A 448 4.67 -3.30 13.24
CA LEU A 448 5.51 -4.44 12.91
C LEU A 448 6.74 -4.54 13.82
N TRP A 449 7.31 -3.42 14.27
CA TRP A 449 8.41 -3.43 15.26
C TRP A 449 8.02 -4.16 16.53
N LEU A 450 6.85 -3.83 17.09
CA LEU A 450 6.34 -4.44 18.31
C LEU A 450 5.90 -5.89 18.09
N ARG A 451 5.16 -6.16 17.01
CA ARG A 451 4.63 -7.51 16.72
C ARG A 451 5.72 -8.52 16.42
N THR A 452 6.75 -8.12 15.69
CA THR A 452 7.87 -9.00 15.30
C THR A 452 9.06 -8.95 16.24
N ARG A 453 8.98 -8.14 17.31
CA ARG A 453 10.09 -7.88 18.25
C ARG A 453 11.36 -7.44 17.52
N GLN A 454 11.19 -6.58 16.52
CA GLN A 454 12.21 -6.30 15.53
C GLN A 454 13.50 -5.77 16.16
N SER A 455 14.63 -6.40 15.87
CA SER A 455 15.94 -5.83 16.21
C SER A 455 16.10 -4.43 15.60
N MET A 456 17.01 -3.61 16.14
CA MET A 456 17.23 -2.20 15.78
C MET A 456 16.13 -1.18 16.15
N PHE A 457 14.93 -1.59 16.58
CA PHE A 457 13.87 -0.62 16.88
C PHE A 457 14.25 0.43 17.95
N PRO A 458 14.96 0.11 19.05
CA PRO A 458 15.24 1.10 20.10
C PRO A 458 16.13 2.25 19.58
N ILE A 459 17.14 1.91 18.77
CA ILE A 459 18.04 2.90 18.19
C ILE A 459 17.31 3.75 17.15
N ALA A 460 16.47 3.12 16.33
CA ALA A 460 15.65 3.81 15.34
C ALA A 460 14.62 4.76 16.01
N LEU A 461 14.07 4.37 17.16
CA LEU A 461 13.20 5.21 17.99
C LEU A 461 13.95 6.43 18.52
N VAL A 462 15.06 6.24 19.23
CA VAL A 462 15.84 7.34 19.82
C VAL A 462 16.25 8.34 18.76
N THR A 463 16.84 7.86 17.65
CA THR A 463 17.29 8.73 16.56
C THR A 463 16.14 9.50 15.90
N ASN A 464 15.00 8.84 15.63
CA ASN A 464 13.84 9.53 15.07
C ASN A 464 13.26 10.56 16.03
N SER A 465 13.09 10.21 17.31
CA SER A 465 12.58 11.12 18.33
C SER A 465 13.48 12.34 18.51
N THR A 466 14.81 12.19 18.49
CA THR A 466 15.75 13.32 18.54
C THR A 466 15.59 14.25 17.33
N VAL A 467 15.46 13.71 16.12
CA VAL A 467 15.21 14.53 14.92
C VAL A 467 13.84 15.20 14.98
N HIS A 468 12.82 14.52 15.51
CA HIS A 468 11.48 15.08 15.70
C HIS A 468 11.48 16.24 16.71
N VAL A 469 12.31 16.21 17.76
CA VAL A 469 12.50 17.39 18.64
C VAL A 469 12.98 18.60 17.84
N ILE A 470 13.98 18.42 16.97
CA ILE A 470 14.52 19.50 16.13
C ILE A 470 13.46 20.00 15.13
N MET A 471 12.76 19.09 14.46
CA MET A 471 11.74 19.41 13.45
C MET A 471 10.53 20.12 14.06
N TYR A 472 9.92 19.58 15.10
CA TYR A 472 8.76 20.18 15.75
C TYR A 472 9.12 21.45 16.53
N GLY A 473 10.34 21.54 17.08
CA GLY A 473 10.88 22.80 17.61
C GLY A 473 10.94 23.89 16.54
N TYR A 474 11.39 23.56 15.33
CA TYR A 474 11.38 24.49 14.19
C TYR A 474 9.95 24.90 13.78
N TYR A 475 9.00 23.96 13.73
CA TYR A 475 7.60 24.26 13.41
C TYR A 475 6.91 25.12 14.47
N PHE A 476 7.17 24.85 15.76
CA PHE A 476 6.70 25.67 16.87
C PHE A 476 7.17 27.12 16.74
N LEU A 477 8.47 27.34 16.53
CA LEU A 477 9.04 28.68 16.34
C LEU A 477 8.37 29.41 15.16
N CYS A 478 8.21 28.71 14.03
CA CYS A 478 7.53 29.25 12.85
C CYS A 478 6.07 29.64 13.11
N ALA A 479 5.35 28.88 13.94
CA ALA A 479 3.97 29.13 14.30
C ALA A 479 3.81 30.34 15.23
N VAL A 480 4.75 30.55 16.16
CA VAL A 480 4.81 31.71 17.08
C VAL A 480 5.28 33.00 16.36
N GLY A 481 5.83 32.88 15.16
CA GLY A 481 6.19 34.01 14.30
C GLY A 481 7.68 34.23 14.12
N SER A 482 8.52 33.44 14.81
CA SER A 482 9.97 33.42 14.60
C SER A 482 10.31 32.48 13.44
N ARG A 483 11.02 32.96 12.40
CA ARG A 483 11.42 32.12 11.25
C ARG A 483 12.92 31.85 11.29
N PRO A 484 13.36 30.69 11.84
CA PRO A 484 14.79 30.42 11.96
C PRO A 484 15.46 30.19 10.59
N LYS A 485 16.71 30.65 10.44
CA LYS A 485 17.46 30.50 9.18
C LYS A 485 17.99 29.09 8.93
N TRP A 486 17.97 28.22 9.94
CA TRP A 486 18.50 26.85 9.89
C TRP A 486 17.48 25.80 9.40
N LYS A 487 16.54 26.18 8.53
CA LYS A 487 15.61 25.22 7.90
C LYS A 487 16.36 24.06 7.21
N ARG A 488 17.49 24.36 6.56
CA ARG A 488 18.33 23.38 5.88
C ARG A 488 18.90 22.32 6.84
N LEU A 489 19.35 22.75 8.02
CA LEU A 489 19.86 21.86 9.07
C LEU A 489 18.84 20.79 9.46
N VAL A 490 17.55 21.15 9.53
CA VAL A 490 16.48 20.18 9.84
C VAL A 490 16.42 19.06 8.80
N THR A 491 16.49 19.40 7.51
CA THR A 491 16.48 18.42 6.42
C THR A 491 17.78 17.61 6.37
N ASP A 492 18.92 18.22 6.65
CA ASP A 492 20.22 17.54 6.72
C ASP A 492 20.22 16.49 7.86
N CYS A 493 19.71 16.86 9.04
CA CYS A 493 19.54 15.92 10.16
C CYS A 493 18.63 14.73 9.81
N GLN A 494 17.54 14.97 9.08
CA GLN A 494 16.64 13.90 8.62
C GLN A 494 17.33 12.93 7.66
N ILE A 495 18.17 13.43 6.73
CA ILE A 495 18.94 12.58 5.82
C ILE A 495 19.99 11.78 6.58
N VAL A 496 20.74 12.43 7.47
CA VAL A 496 21.77 11.79 8.31
C VAL A 496 21.16 10.67 9.17
N GLN A 497 19.95 10.86 9.71
CA GLN A 497 19.23 9.81 10.45
C GLN A 497 19.06 8.53 9.63
N PHE A 498 18.63 8.64 8.37
CA PHE A 498 18.43 7.47 7.52
C PHE A 498 19.76 6.81 7.15
N VAL A 499 20.80 7.58 6.83
CA VAL A 499 22.14 7.04 6.52
C VAL A 499 22.72 6.31 7.73
N PHE A 500 22.62 6.92 8.92
CA PHE A 500 23.05 6.30 10.18
C PHE A 500 22.30 4.98 10.46
N SER A 501 20.99 4.96 10.24
CA SER A 501 20.15 3.76 10.39
C SER A 501 20.58 2.62 9.45
N PHE A 502 20.96 2.94 8.21
CA PHE A 502 21.52 1.95 7.27
C PHE A 502 22.89 1.42 7.69
N GLY A 503 23.77 2.27 8.21
CA GLY A 503 25.08 1.85 8.73
C GLY A 503 24.94 0.82 9.85
N LEU A 504 24.09 1.10 10.84
CA LEU A 504 23.83 0.18 11.95
C LEU A 504 23.04 -1.08 11.51
N SER A 505 22.20 -0.96 10.49
CA SER A 505 21.51 -2.11 9.90
C SER A 505 22.48 -3.10 9.26
N GLY A 506 23.59 -2.63 8.68
CA GLY A 506 24.69 -3.48 8.19
C GLY A 506 25.40 -4.23 9.32
N TRP A 507 25.59 -3.58 10.47
CA TRP A 507 26.13 -4.23 11.67
C TRP A 507 25.18 -5.29 12.21
N MET A 508 23.89 -4.99 12.36
CA MET A 508 22.89 -5.96 12.79
C MET A 508 22.84 -7.18 11.87
N LEU A 509 22.92 -6.98 10.55
CA LEU A 509 22.94 -8.07 9.57
C LEU A 509 24.19 -8.96 9.72
N ARG A 510 25.36 -8.37 10.01
CA ARG A 510 26.58 -9.12 10.33
C ARG A 510 26.36 -10.02 11.55
N GLU A 511 25.80 -9.49 12.63
CA GLU A 511 25.50 -10.26 13.85
C GLU A 511 24.42 -11.34 13.62
N HIS A 512 23.43 -11.06 12.76
CA HIS A 512 22.41 -12.05 12.42
C HIS A 512 22.97 -13.22 11.59
N LEU A 513 23.91 -12.95 10.68
CA LEU A 513 24.50 -13.96 9.78
C LEU A 513 25.65 -14.76 10.40
N PHE A 514 26.46 -14.13 11.26
CA PHE A 514 27.67 -14.74 11.83
C PHE A 514 27.61 -14.96 13.35
N GLY A 515 26.56 -14.48 14.02
CA GLY A 515 26.35 -14.62 15.46
C GLY A 515 25.21 -15.58 15.80
N SER A 516 24.57 -15.36 16.96
CA SER A 516 23.47 -16.19 17.48
C SER A 516 22.10 -15.94 16.82
N GLY A 517 22.05 -15.06 15.82
CA GLY A 517 20.81 -14.63 15.16
C GLY A 517 20.06 -13.53 15.92
N CYS A 518 19.59 -12.53 15.17
CA CYS A 518 18.75 -11.43 15.66
C CYS A 518 17.26 -11.68 15.39
N THR A 519 16.38 -11.34 16.33
CA THR A 519 14.92 -11.50 16.16
C THR A 519 14.29 -10.47 15.20
N GLY A 520 13.19 -10.85 14.57
CA GLY A 520 12.38 -9.99 13.72
C GLY A 520 12.99 -9.63 12.36
N ILE A 521 13.86 -10.49 11.80
CA ILE A 521 14.57 -10.23 10.53
C ILE A 521 13.63 -9.87 9.37
N TRP A 522 12.46 -10.50 9.27
CA TRP A 522 11.48 -10.21 8.22
C TRP A 522 10.81 -8.83 8.39
N GLY A 523 10.52 -8.43 9.63
CA GLY A 523 10.05 -7.08 9.96
C GLY A 523 11.13 -6.04 9.62
N TRP A 524 12.39 -6.35 9.94
CA TRP A 524 13.51 -5.49 9.59
C TRP A 524 13.69 -5.36 8.07
N CYS A 525 13.55 -6.43 7.28
CA CYS A 525 13.60 -6.36 5.82
C CYS A 525 12.56 -5.39 5.25
N PHE A 526 11.32 -5.45 5.76
CA PHE A 526 10.27 -4.48 5.40
C PHE A 526 10.68 -3.06 5.79
N ASN A 527 11.17 -2.85 7.01
CA ASN A 527 11.60 -1.56 7.52
C ASN A 527 12.79 -0.98 6.71
N ALA A 528 13.75 -1.82 6.31
CA ALA A 528 14.88 -1.44 5.47
C ALA A 528 14.43 -1.00 4.08
N ALA A 529 13.51 -1.76 3.44
CA ALA A 529 12.93 -1.40 2.15
C ALA A 529 12.14 -0.08 2.21
N PHE A 530 11.38 0.11 3.30
CA PHE A 530 10.63 1.35 3.54
C PHE A 530 11.56 2.55 3.81
N ASN A 531 12.56 2.42 4.67
CA ASN A 531 13.54 3.48 4.92
C ASN A 531 14.33 3.84 3.65
N ALA A 532 14.57 2.88 2.76
CA ALA A 532 15.25 3.13 1.49
C ALA A 532 14.36 3.96 0.55
N SER A 533 13.05 3.67 0.52
CA SER A 533 12.09 4.47 -0.26
C SER A 533 12.01 5.91 0.26
N LEU A 534 11.97 6.10 1.59
CA LEU A 534 12.00 7.43 2.21
C LEU A 534 13.30 8.18 1.93
N LEU A 535 14.46 7.55 2.09
CA LEU A 535 15.76 8.17 1.80
C LEU A 535 15.83 8.65 0.35
N ALA A 536 15.35 7.85 -0.61
CA ALA A 536 15.28 8.25 -2.02
C ALA A 536 14.35 9.47 -2.23
N LEU A 537 13.20 9.48 -1.56
CA LEU A 537 12.23 10.59 -1.64
C LEU A 537 12.77 11.88 -1.01
N PHE A 538 13.40 11.81 0.17
CA PHE A 538 13.99 12.96 0.85
C PHE A 538 15.23 13.49 0.11
N SER A 539 16.07 12.62 -0.44
CA SER A 539 17.20 13.02 -1.26
C SER A 539 16.74 13.76 -2.52
N ASN A 540 15.70 13.27 -3.19
CA ASN A 540 15.08 13.95 -4.34
C ASN A 540 14.48 15.31 -3.94
N PHE A 541 13.83 15.40 -2.78
CA PHE A 541 13.32 16.67 -2.27
C PHE A 541 14.45 17.66 -1.94
N HIS A 542 15.53 17.21 -1.30
CA HIS A 542 16.67 18.04 -0.96
C HIS A 542 17.37 18.58 -2.22
N SER A 543 17.66 17.70 -3.19
CA SER A 543 18.27 18.10 -4.46
C SER A 543 17.42 19.12 -5.22
N LYS A 544 16.09 18.97 -5.22
CA LYS A 544 15.17 19.91 -5.89
C LYS A 544 15.05 21.27 -5.20
N ASN A 545 15.17 21.34 -3.87
CA ASN A 545 14.95 22.58 -3.12
C ASN A 545 16.23 23.34 -2.77
N TYR A 546 17.38 22.67 -2.71
CA TYR A 546 18.62 23.25 -2.16
C TYR A 546 19.84 23.17 -3.09
N VAL A 547 19.86 22.27 -4.08
CA VAL A 547 20.97 22.20 -5.06
C VAL A 547 20.58 23.03 -6.28
N LYS A 548 21.18 24.23 -6.43
CA LYS A 548 20.98 25.11 -7.58
C LYS A 548 21.37 24.39 -8.88
N LYS A 549 20.56 24.53 -9.94
CA LYS A 549 21.03 24.26 -11.32
C LYS A 549 22.16 25.25 -11.65
N PRO A 550 23.26 24.82 -12.30
CA PRO A 550 24.26 25.77 -12.79
C PRO A 550 23.60 26.69 -13.82
N THR A 551 23.81 27.99 -13.64
CA THR A 551 23.42 29.03 -14.58
C THR A 551 24.01 28.67 -15.94
N ARG A 552 23.18 28.45 -16.97
CA ARG A 552 23.68 28.50 -18.35
C ARG A 552 24.21 29.91 -18.54
N GLU A 553 25.52 30.05 -18.69
CA GLU A 553 26.12 31.27 -19.22
C GLU A 553 25.48 31.54 -20.58
N ASP A 554 24.71 32.62 -20.66
CA ASP A 554 24.28 33.18 -21.92
C ASP A 554 25.54 33.48 -22.75
N GLY A 555 25.63 32.81 -23.90
CA GLY A 555 26.64 33.12 -24.89
C GLY A 555 26.55 34.60 -25.25
N LYS A 556 27.59 35.34 -24.84
CA LYS A 556 27.94 36.66 -25.36
C LYS A 556 27.71 36.68 -26.88
N LYS A 557 26.75 37.51 -27.33
CA LYS A 557 26.94 38.25 -28.57
C LYS A 557 28.06 39.25 -28.30
N SER A 558 29.17 39.09 -29.00
CA SER A 558 30.15 40.13 -29.23
C SER A 558 30.28 40.27 -30.75
N ASP A 559 29.79 41.43 -31.20
CA ASP A 559 30.11 42.21 -32.40
C ASP A 559 30.16 41.54 -33.78
#